data_AF-A0A3D2M712-F1
#
_entry.id   AF-A0A3D2M712-F1
#
_cell.length_a   1.000
_cell.length_b   1.000
_cell.length_c   1.000
_cell.angle_alpha   90.00
_cell.angle_beta   90.00
_cell.angle_gamma   90.00
#
_symmetry.space_group_name_H-M   'P 1'
#
loop_
_entity.id
_entity.type
_entity.pdbx_description
1 polymer ?
#
loop_
_entity_poly.entity_id
_entity_poly.type
_entity_poly.pdbx_seq_one_letter_code
_entity_poly.pdbx_strand_id
1 'polypeptide(L)'
;MNDAQPHATIHPRLEQALMMPRIAIESTEPVLDGGRFAAKAIIGHPVNVTSKIFADGHDQLAAAICWRTKEETTWRRARLKLLSNDSWEGHFTPTQVAGHEFMIEAWWDVYETYRYELSKKHAAGVPVHLELEEGRLLLERASGRAQGETKAIIEDLLHRLSTAHLDDERVSVMLADETAAAMADADPREHCSQSPVFPLEVERPLAQFASWYELFPRSETDDPNRHGTFRDVHKRLPSIRDMGFDVLYFTPIHPIGRQHRKGRNNTLEAGPNDPGSPYAIGSEEGGHEAVHPQLGTL
;
A
#
# COMPACT_ATOMS: atom_id res chain seq x y z
N MET A 1 13.51 -27.29 33.50
CA MET A 1 12.52 -28.04 32.69
C MET A 1 11.35 -27.10 32.51
N ASN A 2 11.26 -26.49 31.33
CA ASN A 2 10.25 -25.49 31.02
C ASN A 2 9.24 -26.21 30.11
N ASP A 3 8.11 -26.62 30.66
CA ASP A 3 7.01 -27.23 29.90
C ASP A 3 6.35 -26.13 29.06
N ALA A 4 6.82 -25.99 27.82
CA ALA A 4 6.09 -25.26 26.80
C ALA A 4 4.81 -26.05 26.51
N GLN A 5 3.65 -25.49 26.88
CA GLN A 5 2.36 -26.02 26.45
C GLN A 5 2.34 -26.08 24.91
N PRO A 6 2.01 -27.23 24.30
CA PRO A 6 1.85 -27.28 22.86
C PRO A 6 0.70 -26.33 22.48
N HIS A 7 0.97 -25.41 21.54
CA HIS A 7 -0.06 -24.61 20.91
C HIS A 7 -1.14 -25.56 20.40
N ALA A 8 -2.34 -25.50 20.99
CA ALA A 8 -3.45 -26.30 20.54
C ALA A 8 -3.74 -25.91 19.09
N THR A 9 -3.40 -26.80 18.15
CA THR A 9 -3.80 -26.66 16.75
C THR A 9 -5.32 -26.74 16.72
N ILE A 10 -5.99 -25.59 16.67
CA ILE A 10 -7.44 -25.52 16.56
C ILE A 10 -7.78 -25.96 15.14
N HIS A 11 -8.00 -27.26 14.95
CA HIS A 11 -8.53 -27.76 13.70
C HIS A 11 -9.93 -27.16 13.49
N PRO A 12 -10.20 -26.58 12.30
CA PRO A 12 -11.53 -26.07 12.00
C PRO A 12 -12.55 -27.21 12.06
N ARG A 13 -13.78 -26.90 12.45
CA ARG A 13 -14.88 -27.87 12.35
C ARG A 13 -15.07 -28.26 10.88
N LEU A 14 -15.57 -29.46 10.59
CA LEU A 14 -15.79 -29.94 9.22
C LEU A 14 -16.54 -28.93 8.35
N GLU A 15 -17.61 -28.32 8.87
CA GLU A 15 -18.38 -27.30 8.19
C GLU A 15 -17.54 -26.06 7.82
N GLN A 16 -16.64 -25.64 8.70
CA GLN A 16 -15.73 -24.52 8.43
C GLN A 16 -14.67 -24.92 7.40
N ALA A 17 -14.10 -26.13 7.52
CA ALA A 17 -13.11 -26.65 6.58
C ALA A 17 -13.66 -26.75 5.14
N LEU A 18 -14.92 -27.15 4.99
CA LEU A 18 -15.59 -27.22 3.68
C LEU A 18 -15.83 -25.84 3.05
N MET A 19 -15.83 -24.77 3.85
CA MET A 19 -16.01 -23.40 3.39
C MET A 19 -14.68 -22.64 3.23
N MET A 20 -13.56 -23.24 3.62
CA MET A 20 -12.25 -22.59 3.50
C MET A 20 -11.81 -22.53 2.03
N PRO A 21 -11.16 -21.43 1.62
CA PRO A 21 -10.56 -21.33 0.29
C PRO A 21 -9.50 -22.42 0.13
N ARG A 22 -9.36 -22.93 -1.09
CA ARG A 22 -8.43 -24.04 -1.36
C ARG A 22 -6.98 -23.58 -1.42
N ILE A 23 -6.75 -22.32 -1.80
CA ILE A 23 -5.45 -21.65 -1.75
C ILE A 23 -5.37 -20.86 -0.45
N ALA A 24 -4.34 -21.13 0.35
CA ALA A 24 -4.03 -20.38 1.55
C ALA A 24 -3.36 -19.06 1.17
N ILE A 25 -3.88 -17.95 1.70
CA ILE A 25 -3.30 -16.61 1.58
C ILE A 25 -3.12 -16.07 2.99
N GLU A 26 -1.89 -16.01 3.46
CA GLU A 26 -1.57 -15.74 4.85
C GLU A 26 -0.43 -14.73 4.98
N SER A 27 -0.25 -14.18 6.20
CA SER A 27 0.87 -13.30 6.54
C SER A 27 1.07 -12.14 5.53
N THR A 28 -0.03 -11.54 5.11
CA THR A 28 0.00 -10.40 4.18
C THR A 28 0.50 -9.15 4.90
N GLU A 29 1.43 -8.42 4.28
CA GLU A 29 1.95 -7.13 4.75
C GLU A 29 1.87 -6.11 3.61
N PRO A 30 1.60 -4.81 3.89
CA PRO A 30 1.46 -4.21 5.21
C PRO A 30 0.03 -4.29 5.75
N VAL A 31 -0.14 -4.90 6.93
CA VAL A 31 -1.45 -5.04 7.59
C VAL A 31 -1.28 -4.73 9.09
N LEU A 32 -2.13 -3.84 9.63
CA LEU A 32 -2.12 -3.48 11.05
C LEU A 32 -3.28 -4.17 11.78
N ASP A 33 -2.99 -4.88 12.85
CA ASP A 33 -3.97 -5.60 13.70
C ASP A 33 -4.98 -6.43 12.89
N GLY A 34 -4.47 -7.21 11.92
CA GLY A 34 -5.31 -8.05 11.06
C GLY A 34 -6.24 -7.27 10.13
N GLY A 35 -5.94 -6.00 9.84
CA GLY A 35 -6.72 -5.13 8.98
C GLY A 35 -7.71 -4.24 9.74
N ARG A 36 -7.66 -4.26 11.08
CA ARG A 36 -8.49 -3.38 11.92
C ARG A 36 -8.17 -1.90 11.71
N PHE A 37 -6.92 -1.58 11.44
CA PHE A 37 -6.46 -0.22 11.19
C PHE A 37 -5.82 -0.10 9.81
N ALA A 38 -5.97 1.08 9.21
CA ALA A 38 -5.36 1.38 7.93
C ALA A 38 -3.83 1.44 8.07
N ALA A 39 -3.11 0.69 7.24
CA ALA A 39 -1.70 0.96 7.00
C ALA A 39 -1.54 2.36 6.40
N LYS A 40 -0.36 2.97 6.50
CA LYS A 40 -0.10 4.30 5.94
C LYS A 40 0.83 4.22 4.74
N ALA A 41 0.53 5.02 3.72
CA ALA A 41 1.37 5.21 2.55
C ALA A 41 1.40 6.68 2.13
N ILE A 42 2.30 6.99 1.20
CA ILE A 42 2.42 8.32 0.61
C ILE A 42 2.09 8.24 -0.87
N ILE A 43 1.33 9.21 -1.37
CA ILE A 43 1.01 9.33 -2.79
C ILE A 43 2.30 9.27 -3.64
N GLY A 44 2.23 8.53 -4.75
CA GLY A 44 3.34 8.39 -5.69
C GLY A 44 4.49 7.49 -5.22
N HIS A 45 4.46 6.97 -4.00
CA HIS A 45 5.45 6.01 -3.51
C HIS A 45 4.93 4.58 -3.65
N PRO A 46 5.77 3.61 -4.07
CA PRO A 46 5.38 2.21 -4.11
C PRO A 46 4.99 1.69 -2.72
N VAL A 47 3.85 1.00 -2.66
CA VAL A 47 3.45 0.17 -1.53
C VAL A 47 3.86 -1.26 -1.85
N ASN A 48 4.94 -1.73 -1.21
CA ASN A 48 5.38 -3.11 -1.33
C ASN A 48 4.44 -3.99 -0.54
N VAL A 49 3.96 -5.06 -1.17
CA VAL A 49 3.06 -6.03 -0.57
C VAL A 49 3.70 -7.40 -0.63
N THR A 50 3.74 -8.08 0.50
CA THR A 50 4.20 -9.46 0.61
C THR A 50 3.09 -10.34 1.15
N SER A 51 3.07 -11.61 0.75
CA SER A 51 2.15 -12.61 1.33
C SER A 51 2.74 -14.01 1.23
N LYS A 52 2.29 -14.90 2.13
CA LYS A 52 2.47 -16.35 1.98
C LYS A 52 1.31 -16.91 1.20
N ILE A 53 1.58 -17.58 0.07
CA ILE A 53 0.54 -18.13 -0.81
C ILE A 53 0.95 -19.53 -1.23
N PHE A 54 0.13 -20.51 -0.88
CA PHE A 54 0.37 -21.92 -1.18
C PHE A 54 -0.94 -22.71 -1.25
N ALA A 55 -0.87 -23.87 -1.90
CA ALA A 55 -1.96 -24.84 -1.98
C ALA A 55 -1.36 -26.26 -1.91
N ASP A 56 -2.21 -27.28 -1.89
CA ASP A 56 -1.77 -28.65 -2.13
C ASP A 56 -1.44 -28.90 -3.61
N GLY A 57 -0.79 -30.03 -3.88
CA GLY A 57 -0.40 -30.42 -5.22
C GLY A 57 0.93 -29.78 -5.65
N HIS A 58 1.20 -29.85 -6.95
CA HIS A 58 2.43 -29.34 -7.58
C HIS A 58 2.16 -28.32 -8.69
N ASP A 59 0.89 -27.97 -8.88
CA ASP A 59 0.46 -27.04 -9.90
C ASP A 59 0.95 -25.63 -9.58
N GLN A 60 1.20 -24.86 -10.62
CA GLN A 60 1.72 -23.51 -10.50
C GLN A 60 0.59 -22.56 -10.10
N LEU A 61 0.88 -21.68 -9.15
CA LEU A 61 -0.04 -20.63 -8.72
C LEU A 61 0.30 -19.32 -9.43
N ALA A 62 -0.70 -18.48 -9.59
CA ALA A 62 -0.52 -17.06 -9.88
C ALA A 62 -1.24 -16.24 -8.80
N ALA A 63 -0.74 -15.03 -8.57
CA ALA A 63 -1.34 -14.12 -7.62
C ALA A 63 -1.20 -12.66 -8.06
N ALA A 64 -2.10 -11.82 -7.56
CA ALA A 64 -2.11 -10.39 -7.84
C ALA A 64 -2.54 -9.59 -6.61
N ILE A 65 -1.95 -8.41 -6.48
CA ILE A 65 -2.46 -7.35 -5.61
C ILE A 65 -3.60 -6.69 -6.36
N CYS A 66 -4.77 -6.66 -5.75
CA CYS A 66 -5.91 -5.87 -6.20
C CYS A 66 -6.03 -4.64 -5.32
N TRP A 67 -6.03 -3.44 -5.90
CA TRP A 67 -6.22 -2.21 -5.13
C TRP A 67 -7.17 -1.23 -5.81
N ARG A 68 -7.74 -0.32 -5.01
CA ARG A 68 -8.63 0.76 -5.45
C ARG A 68 -8.73 1.83 -4.38
N THR A 69 -9.26 3.00 -4.73
CA THR A 69 -9.77 3.93 -3.71
C THR A 69 -11.09 3.40 -3.14
N LYS A 70 -11.46 3.81 -1.91
CA LYS A 70 -12.73 3.40 -1.29
C LYS A 70 -13.98 3.83 -2.07
N GLU A 71 -13.84 4.83 -2.94
CA GLU A 71 -14.91 5.36 -3.78
C GLU A 71 -15.03 4.62 -5.12
N GLU A 72 -13.96 3.96 -5.55
CA GLU A 72 -13.93 3.17 -6.78
C GLU A 72 -14.60 1.80 -6.58
N THR A 73 -15.33 1.34 -7.60
CA THR A 73 -15.88 -0.01 -7.62
C THR A 73 -14.93 -1.00 -8.30
N THR A 74 -14.17 -0.53 -9.29
CA THR A 74 -13.27 -1.34 -10.10
C THR A 74 -11.90 -1.52 -9.44
N TRP A 75 -11.46 -2.78 -9.33
CA TRP A 75 -10.13 -3.13 -8.84
C TRP A 75 -9.09 -3.00 -9.95
N ARG A 76 -8.01 -2.27 -9.65
CA ARG A 76 -6.75 -2.33 -10.40
C ARG A 76 -5.94 -3.53 -9.93
N ARG A 77 -5.03 -4.03 -10.79
CA ARG A 77 -4.27 -5.26 -10.52
C ARG A 77 -2.80 -5.12 -10.87
N ALA A 78 -1.96 -5.78 -10.08
CA ALA A 78 -0.52 -5.90 -10.28
C ALA A 78 -0.11 -7.31 -9.85
N ARG A 79 0.70 -7.98 -10.68
CA ARG A 79 1.11 -9.36 -10.44
C ARG A 79 2.03 -9.44 -9.22
N LEU A 80 1.81 -10.45 -8.39
CA LEU A 80 2.76 -10.90 -7.39
C LEU A 80 3.73 -11.89 -8.02
N LYS A 81 5.01 -11.80 -7.64
CA LYS A 81 6.06 -12.72 -8.04
C LYS A 81 6.40 -13.65 -6.88
N LEU A 82 6.45 -14.95 -7.16
CA LEU A 82 7.02 -15.92 -6.23
C LEU A 82 8.52 -15.66 -6.07
N LEU A 83 8.95 -15.49 -4.83
CA LEU A 83 10.36 -15.41 -4.45
C LEU A 83 10.87 -16.81 -4.10
N SER A 84 10.60 -17.27 -2.88
CA SER A 84 10.97 -18.61 -2.39
C SER A 84 10.14 -18.97 -1.17
N ASN A 85 10.01 -20.26 -0.87
CA ASN A 85 9.31 -20.76 0.33
C ASN A 85 7.92 -20.11 0.50
N ASP A 86 7.12 -20.22 -0.57
CA ASP A 86 5.75 -19.69 -0.68
C ASP A 86 5.63 -18.19 -0.43
N SER A 87 6.75 -17.45 -0.47
CA SER A 87 6.78 -16.00 -0.29
C SER A 87 6.57 -15.30 -1.62
N TRP A 88 5.55 -14.45 -1.67
CA TRP A 88 5.19 -13.67 -2.84
C TRP A 88 5.39 -12.19 -2.56
N GLU A 89 5.84 -11.46 -3.57
CA GLU A 89 6.10 -10.03 -3.48
C GLU A 89 5.60 -9.31 -4.74
N GLY A 90 5.07 -8.10 -4.55
CA GLY A 90 4.78 -7.17 -5.62
C GLY A 90 4.54 -5.79 -5.04
N HIS A 91 4.14 -4.84 -5.87
CA HIS A 91 3.82 -3.50 -5.41
C HIS A 91 2.76 -2.85 -6.27
N PHE A 92 2.14 -1.81 -5.72
CA PHE A 92 1.33 -0.86 -6.47
C PHE A 92 1.67 0.56 -6.01
N THR A 93 1.36 1.55 -6.84
CA THR A 93 1.63 2.96 -6.52
C THR A 93 0.32 3.75 -6.48
N PRO A 94 -0.15 4.20 -5.31
CA PRO A 94 -1.36 5.00 -5.22
C PRO A 94 -1.12 6.40 -5.80
N THR A 95 -2.11 6.88 -6.57
CA THR A 95 -2.03 8.16 -7.31
C THR A 95 -2.95 9.24 -6.76
N GLN A 96 -3.60 8.99 -5.60
CA GLN A 96 -4.55 9.90 -4.97
C GLN A 96 -4.37 9.89 -3.44
N VAL A 97 -4.41 11.07 -2.82
CA VAL A 97 -4.45 11.24 -1.36
C VAL A 97 -5.88 10.96 -0.90
N ALA A 98 -6.12 9.76 -0.40
CA ALA A 98 -7.44 9.26 -0.04
C ALA A 98 -7.32 7.99 0.82
N GLY A 99 -8.46 7.49 1.28
CA GLY A 99 -8.58 6.11 1.75
C GLY A 99 -8.58 5.14 0.56
N HIS A 100 -7.64 4.19 0.58
CA HIS A 100 -7.53 3.07 -0.34
C HIS A 100 -7.83 1.76 0.38
N GLU A 101 -8.03 0.74 -0.43
CA GLU A 101 -8.15 -0.65 0.00
C GLU A 101 -7.37 -1.54 -0.95
N PHE A 102 -6.78 -2.61 -0.41
CA PHE A 102 -6.13 -3.63 -1.21
C PHE A 102 -6.46 -5.04 -0.70
N MET A 103 -6.35 -6.02 -1.57
CA MET A 103 -6.47 -7.45 -1.25
C MET A 103 -5.57 -8.26 -2.17
N ILE A 104 -5.37 -9.52 -1.84
CA ILE A 104 -4.65 -10.47 -2.67
C ILE A 104 -5.66 -11.42 -3.33
N GLU A 105 -5.53 -11.60 -4.64
CA GLU A 105 -6.16 -12.68 -5.40
C GLU A 105 -5.08 -13.73 -5.71
N ALA A 106 -5.39 -15.01 -5.54
CA ALA A 106 -4.54 -16.11 -5.96
C ALA A 106 -5.36 -17.23 -6.61
N TRP A 107 -4.82 -17.85 -7.65
CA TRP A 107 -5.49 -18.90 -8.44
C TRP A 107 -4.46 -19.89 -9.00
N TRP A 108 -4.94 -21.02 -9.52
CA TRP A 108 -4.10 -21.94 -10.28
C TRP A 108 -3.84 -21.38 -11.67
N ASP A 109 -2.56 -21.20 -11.99
CA ASP A 109 -2.14 -20.82 -13.32
C ASP A 109 -2.04 -22.08 -14.18
N VAL A 110 -3.16 -22.43 -14.81
CA VAL A 110 -3.28 -23.64 -15.65
C VAL A 110 -2.26 -23.62 -16.78
N TYR A 111 -2.02 -22.45 -17.37
CA TYR A 111 -1.08 -22.32 -18.47
C TYR A 111 0.37 -22.42 -17.99
N GLU A 112 0.73 -21.79 -16.87
CA GLU A 112 2.09 -21.91 -16.32
C GLU A 112 2.38 -23.32 -15.84
N THR A 113 1.39 -24.03 -15.29
CA THR A 113 1.49 -25.45 -14.94
C THR A 113 1.85 -26.28 -16.17
N TYR A 114 1.07 -26.11 -17.23
CA TYR A 114 1.34 -26.73 -18.53
C TYR A 114 2.74 -26.36 -19.07
N ARG A 115 3.10 -25.08 -19.05
CA ARG A 115 4.36 -24.53 -19.59
C ARG A 115 5.56 -25.13 -18.86
N TYR A 116 5.47 -25.26 -17.54
CA TYR A 116 6.48 -25.88 -16.70
C TYR A 116 6.68 -27.36 -17.06
N GLU A 117 5.60 -28.14 -17.15
CA GLU A 117 5.70 -29.56 -17.49
C GLU A 117 6.23 -29.80 -18.91
N LEU A 118 5.75 -29.03 -19.89
CA LEU A 118 6.22 -29.09 -21.26
C LEU A 118 7.73 -28.83 -21.33
N SER A 119 8.20 -27.78 -20.64
CA SER A 119 9.62 -27.43 -20.56
C SER A 119 10.46 -28.57 -19.99
N LYS A 120 10.01 -29.20 -18.89
CA LYS A 120 10.73 -30.34 -18.28
C LYS A 120 10.78 -31.57 -19.18
N LYS A 121 9.67 -31.94 -19.81
CA LYS A 121 9.58 -33.10 -20.70
C LYS A 121 10.43 -32.90 -21.96
N HIS A 122 10.33 -31.72 -22.58
CA HIS A 122 11.12 -31.37 -23.77
C HIS A 122 12.63 -31.38 -23.48
N ALA A 123 13.06 -30.77 -22.37
CA ALA A 123 14.47 -30.77 -21.96
C ALA A 123 15.02 -32.19 -21.67
N ALA A 124 14.15 -33.12 -21.29
CA ALA A 124 14.50 -34.52 -21.06
C ALA A 124 14.49 -35.37 -22.36
N GLY A 125 14.15 -34.79 -23.51
CA GLY A 125 14.04 -35.51 -24.79
C GLY A 125 12.87 -36.49 -24.85
N VAL A 126 11.87 -36.32 -23.99
CA VAL A 126 10.63 -37.11 -24.00
C VAL A 126 9.75 -36.61 -25.16
N PRO A 127 9.14 -37.48 -25.97
CA PRO A 127 8.17 -37.04 -26.98
C PRO A 127 6.99 -36.29 -26.35
N VAL A 128 6.68 -35.09 -26.86
CA VAL A 128 5.69 -34.16 -26.28
C VAL A 128 4.46 -33.93 -27.17
N HIS A 129 4.12 -34.88 -28.04
CA HIS A 129 3.02 -34.71 -28.99
C HIS A 129 1.66 -34.47 -28.30
N LEU A 130 1.43 -35.14 -27.16
CA LEU A 130 0.19 -35.00 -26.41
C LEU A 130 0.12 -33.62 -25.73
N GLU A 131 1.21 -33.20 -25.10
CA GLU A 131 1.33 -31.91 -24.44
C GLU A 131 1.17 -30.77 -25.46
N LEU A 132 1.70 -30.90 -26.67
CA LEU A 132 1.48 -29.91 -27.72
C LEU A 132 -0.01 -29.78 -28.10
N GLU A 133 -0.75 -30.89 -28.14
CA GLU A 133 -2.19 -30.86 -28.39
C GLU A 133 -2.98 -30.27 -27.21
N GLU A 134 -2.63 -30.60 -25.97
CA GLU A 134 -3.20 -29.99 -24.77
C GLU A 134 -2.99 -28.46 -24.74
N GLY A 135 -1.79 -28.03 -25.09
CA GLY A 135 -1.42 -26.63 -25.23
C GLY A 135 -2.22 -25.89 -26.28
N ARG A 136 -2.41 -26.50 -27.45
CA ARG A 136 -3.26 -25.97 -28.52
C ARG A 136 -4.69 -25.76 -28.03
N LEU A 137 -5.25 -26.73 -27.31
CA LEU A 137 -6.59 -26.64 -26.71
C LEU A 137 -6.69 -25.57 -25.62
N LEU A 138 -5.61 -25.28 -24.89
CA LEU A 138 -5.56 -24.18 -23.93
C LEU A 138 -5.63 -22.82 -24.65
N LEU A 139 -4.86 -22.63 -25.71
CA LEU A 139 -4.89 -21.41 -26.53
C LEU A 139 -6.24 -21.20 -27.21
N GLU A 140 -6.88 -22.25 -27.74
CA GLU A 140 -8.22 -22.14 -28.33
C GLU A 140 -9.26 -21.68 -27.30
N ARG A 141 -9.24 -22.28 -26.11
CA ARG A 141 -10.12 -21.87 -25.00
C ARG A 141 -9.86 -20.43 -24.57
N ALA A 142 -8.61 -20.00 -24.50
CA ALA A 142 -8.25 -18.63 -24.19
C ALA A 142 -8.71 -17.64 -25.27
N SER A 143 -8.49 -17.96 -26.55
CA SER A 143 -8.96 -17.15 -27.71
C SER A 143 -10.48 -16.98 -27.72
N GLY A 144 -11.23 -18.03 -27.36
CA GLY A 144 -12.68 -17.98 -27.24
C GLY A 144 -13.20 -17.01 -26.16
N ARG A 145 -12.37 -16.68 -25.16
CA ARG A 145 -12.72 -15.78 -24.04
C ARG A 145 -12.11 -14.38 -24.17
N ALA A 146 -10.92 -14.29 -24.76
CA ALA A 146 -10.18 -13.05 -24.92
C ALA A 146 -10.92 -12.05 -25.82
N GLN A 147 -10.58 -10.77 -25.68
CA GLN A 147 -11.09 -9.68 -26.52
C GLN A 147 -9.95 -8.75 -26.94
N GLY A 148 -10.20 -7.92 -27.95
CA GLY A 148 -9.27 -6.87 -28.39
C GLY A 148 -7.89 -7.42 -28.76
N GLU A 149 -6.85 -6.72 -28.30
CA GLU A 149 -5.45 -7.01 -28.60
C GLU A 149 -5.01 -8.39 -28.10
N THR A 150 -5.39 -8.79 -26.88
CA THR A 150 -5.07 -10.11 -26.33
C THR A 150 -5.60 -11.24 -27.22
N LYS A 151 -6.81 -11.09 -27.75
CA LYS A 151 -7.38 -12.09 -28.67
C LYS A 151 -6.57 -12.19 -29.96
N ALA A 152 -6.22 -11.05 -30.56
CA ALA A 152 -5.43 -11.02 -31.80
C ALA A 152 -4.06 -11.69 -31.62
N ILE A 153 -3.41 -11.47 -30.48
CA ILE A 153 -2.13 -12.13 -30.13
C ILE A 153 -2.32 -13.64 -30.04
N ILE A 154 -3.35 -14.12 -29.34
CA ILE A 154 -3.59 -15.57 -29.19
C ILE A 154 -3.94 -16.23 -30.53
N GLU A 155 -4.71 -15.54 -31.39
CA GLU A 155 -5.02 -16.04 -32.75
C GLU A 155 -3.77 -16.15 -33.63
N ASP A 156 -2.83 -15.19 -33.54
CA ASP A 156 -1.53 -15.28 -34.23
C ASP A 156 -0.70 -16.47 -33.71
N LEU A 157 -0.67 -16.69 -32.39
CA LEU A 157 0.02 -17.82 -31.79
C LEU A 157 -0.55 -19.16 -32.26
N LEU A 158 -1.88 -19.29 -32.33
CA LEU A 158 -2.55 -20.45 -32.91
C LEU A 158 -2.19 -20.65 -34.39
N HIS A 159 -2.10 -19.57 -35.17
CA HIS A 159 -1.67 -19.64 -36.56
C HIS A 159 -0.23 -20.14 -36.67
N ARG A 160 0.71 -19.57 -35.90
CA ARG A 160 2.11 -19.99 -35.87
C ARG A 160 2.28 -21.47 -35.51
N LEU A 161 1.51 -21.96 -34.53
CA LEU A 161 1.49 -23.38 -34.19
C LEU A 161 1.02 -24.27 -35.35
N SER A 162 0.01 -23.82 -36.08
CA SER A 162 -0.54 -24.56 -37.23
C SER A 162 0.43 -24.62 -38.42
N THR A 163 1.27 -23.59 -38.58
CA THR A 163 2.26 -23.50 -39.66
C THR A 163 3.59 -24.16 -39.31
N ALA A 164 3.86 -24.41 -38.03
CA ALA A 164 5.09 -25.06 -37.57
C ALA A 164 5.14 -26.52 -38.02
N HIS A 165 6.29 -26.91 -38.58
CA HIS A 165 6.52 -28.23 -39.17
C HIS A 165 7.23 -29.19 -38.23
N LEU A 166 7.99 -28.65 -37.27
CA LEU A 166 8.72 -29.42 -36.28
C LEU A 166 8.12 -29.21 -34.89
N ASP A 167 8.18 -30.25 -34.05
CA ASP A 167 7.71 -30.14 -32.67
C ASP A 167 8.53 -29.13 -31.87
N ASP A 168 9.84 -29.01 -32.11
CA ASP A 168 10.70 -28.02 -31.46
C ASP A 168 10.24 -26.57 -31.74
N GLU A 169 9.75 -26.30 -32.94
CA GLU A 169 9.20 -24.99 -33.30
C GLU A 169 7.92 -24.72 -32.50
N ARG A 170 7.04 -25.73 -32.39
CA ARG A 170 5.79 -25.63 -31.62
C ARG A 170 6.07 -25.43 -30.14
N VAL A 171 6.99 -26.21 -29.58
CA VAL A 171 7.44 -26.05 -28.18
C VAL A 171 7.98 -24.64 -27.96
N SER A 172 8.80 -24.12 -28.88
CA SER A 172 9.32 -22.75 -28.77
C SER A 172 8.21 -21.70 -28.73
N VAL A 173 7.13 -21.88 -29.50
CA VAL A 173 5.96 -20.98 -29.45
C VAL A 173 5.23 -21.10 -28.10
N MET A 174 4.99 -22.32 -27.61
CA MET A 174 4.29 -22.54 -26.34
C MET A 174 5.08 -22.00 -25.13
N LEU A 175 6.41 -22.11 -25.15
CA LEU A 175 7.26 -21.69 -24.04
C LEU A 175 7.62 -20.19 -24.06
N ALA A 176 7.35 -19.48 -25.16
CA ALA A 176 7.71 -18.08 -25.31
C ALA A 176 7.04 -17.18 -24.26
N ASP A 177 7.77 -16.14 -23.83
CA ASP A 177 7.28 -15.17 -22.83
C ASP A 177 6.06 -14.39 -23.35
N GLU A 178 5.99 -14.11 -24.65
CA GLU A 178 4.83 -13.46 -25.27
C GLU A 178 3.56 -14.32 -25.13
N THR A 179 3.69 -15.64 -25.28
CA THR A 179 2.59 -16.60 -25.14
C THR A 179 2.14 -16.66 -23.69
N ALA A 180 3.08 -16.71 -22.75
CA ALA A 180 2.78 -16.70 -21.32
C ALA A 180 2.10 -15.39 -20.88
N ALA A 181 2.53 -14.25 -21.40
CA ALA A 181 1.90 -12.95 -21.12
C ALA A 181 0.46 -12.90 -21.68
N ALA A 182 0.26 -13.28 -22.94
CA ALA A 182 -1.06 -13.30 -23.55
C ALA A 182 -2.03 -14.26 -22.84
N MET A 183 -1.53 -15.41 -22.40
CA MET A 183 -2.32 -16.37 -21.64
C MET A 183 -2.65 -15.89 -20.23
N ALA A 184 -1.73 -15.19 -19.56
CA ALA A 184 -2.00 -14.57 -18.26
C ALA A 184 -3.07 -13.46 -18.36
N ASP A 185 -3.09 -12.70 -19.45
CA ASP A 185 -4.10 -11.68 -19.70
C ASP A 185 -5.49 -12.28 -20.01
N ALA A 186 -5.53 -13.44 -20.66
CA ALA A 186 -6.76 -14.17 -20.99
C ALA A 186 -7.20 -15.19 -19.92
N ASP A 187 -6.49 -15.26 -18.79
CA ASP A 187 -6.72 -16.26 -17.75
C ASP A 187 -8.11 -16.04 -17.09
N PRO A 188 -8.99 -17.05 -17.09
CA PRO A 188 -10.28 -16.98 -16.39
C PRO A 188 -10.16 -16.99 -14.86
N ARG A 189 -8.97 -17.30 -14.33
CA ARG A 189 -8.66 -17.38 -12.88
C ARG A 189 -9.62 -18.31 -12.15
N GLU A 190 -9.80 -19.50 -12.72
CA GLU A 190 -10.62 -20.54 -12.11
C GLU A 190 -10.10 -20.86 -10.70
N HIS A 191 -11.04 -21.11 -9.77
CA HIS A 191 -10.73 -21.35 -8.35
C HIS A 191 -9.98 -20.21 -7.64
N CYS A 192 -10.13 -18.97 -8.10
CA CYS A 192 -9.56 -17.81 -7.43
C CYS A 192 -10.01 -17.71 -5.96
N SER A 193 -9.04 -17.64 -5.08
CA SER A 193 -9.19 -17.36 -3.65
C SER A 193 -8.79 -15.90 -3.38
N GLN A 194 -9.43 -15.30 -2.40
CA GLN A 194 -9.22 -13.90 -2.03
C GLN A 194 -8.83 -13.79 -0.56
N SER A 195 -7.91 -12.90 -0.24
CA SER A 195 -7.67 -12.47 1.14
C SER A 195 -8.84 -11.60 1.63
N PRO A 196 -8.89 -11.27 2.93
CA PRO A 196 -9.64 -10.11 3.39
C PRO A 196 -9.21 -8.83 2.66
N VAL A 197 -10.09 -7.83 2.66
CA VAL A 197 -9.78 -6.47 2.19
C VAL A 197 -9.08 -5.70 3.30
N PHE A 198 -7.91 -5.15 3.01
CA PHE A 198 -7.07 -4.42 3.95
C PHE A 198 -7.15 -2.91 3.69
N PRO A 199 -7.43 -2.08 4.72
CA PRO A 199 -7.47 -0.63 4.56
C PRO A 199 -6.06 -0.01 4.46
N LEU A 200 -5.94 1.03 3.66
CA LEU A 200 -4.72 1.83 3.48
C LEU A 200 -5.07 3.32 3.45
N GLU A 201 -4.39 4.14 4.23
CA GLU A 201 -4.53 5.60 4.20
C GLU A 201 -3.35 6.19 3.43
N VAL A 202 -3.65 6.87 2.32
CA VAL A 202 -2.62 7.49 1.47
C VAL A 202 -2.58 8.98 1.78
N GLU A 203 -1.47 9.42 2.34
CA GLU A 203 -1.26 10.81 2.76
C GLU A 203 -0.41 11.61 1.75
N ARG A 204 -0.45 12.94 1.89
CA ARG A 204 0.41 13.88 1.15
C ARG A 204 1.89 13.71 1.56
N PRO A 205 2.86 14.06 0.69
CA PRO A 205 4.29 13.90 1.01
C PRO A 205 4.75 14.56 2.31
N LEU A 206 4.21 15.75 2.61
CA LEU A 206 4.51 16.50 3.84
C LEU A 206 4.09 15.80 5.14
N ALA A 207 3.28 14.73 5.08
CA ALA A 207 2.97 13.90 6.25
C ALA A 207 4.15 12.98 6.64
N GLN A 208 4.98 12.57 5.67
CA GLN A 208 6.16 11.73 5.91
C GLN A 208 7.41 12.56 6.19
N PHE A 209 7.60 13.65 5.45
CA PHE A 209 8.80 14.46 5.56
C PHE A 209 8.46 15.95 5.46
N ALA A 210 8.83 16.69 6.51
CA ALA A 210 8.76 18.14 6.56
C ALA A 210 9.79 18.64 7.59
N SER A 211 10.38 19.80 7.34
CA SER A 211 11.20 20.52 8.30
C SER A 211 10.36 21.52 9.07
N TRP A 212 10.36 21.42 10.41
CA TRP A 212 9.52 22.23 11.29
C TRP A 212 10.35 23.30 12.01
N TYR A 213 9.90 24.55 11.93
CA TYR A 213 10.45 25.68 12.70
C TYR A 213 9.46 26.09 13.77
N GLU A 214 9.86 26.05 15.03
CA GLU A 214 9.06 26.55 16.14
C GLU A 214 9.48 27.97 16.51
N LEU A 215 8.50 28.86 16.73
CA LEU A 215 8.75 30.16 17.33
C LEU A 215 7.64 30.60 18.26
N PHE A 216 7.97 31.58 19.10
CA PHE A 216 7.04 32.27 19.98
C PHE A 216 6.68 33.62 19.32
N PRO A 217 5.45 33.81 18.79
CA PRO A 217 5.10 35.05 18.09
C PRO A 217 5.35 36.32 18.90
N ARG A 218 5.13 36.24 20.22
CA ARG A 218 5.38 37.35 21.16
C ARG A 218 6.85 37.79 21.27
N SER A 219 7.78 36.92 20.89
CA SER A 219 9.22 37.18 20.93
C SER A 219 9.77 37.67 19.59
N GLU A 220 8.99 37.62 18.51
CA GLU A 220 9.38 38.16 17.21
C GLU A 220 9.22 39.68 17.24
N THR A 221 10.23 40.36 17.78
CA THR A 221 10.28 41.81 17.98
C THR A 221 11.74 42.26 18.05
N ASP A 222 12.01 43.50 17.68
CA ASP A 222 13.32 44.14 17.82
C ASP A 222 13.52 44.85 19.18
N ASP A 223 12.44 44.98 19.95
CA ASP A 223 12.45 45.60 21.28
C ASP A 223 12.10 44.56 22.36
N PRO A 224 13.00 44.29 23.34
CA PRO A 224 12.77 43.31 24.41
C PRO A 224 11.62 43.70 25.36
N ASN A 225 11.15 44.95 25.33
CA ASN A 225 10.04 45.43 26.14
C ASN A 225 8.71 45.48 25.37
N ARG A 226 8.71 45.17 24.06
CA ARG A 226 7.51 45.15 23.22
C ARG A 226 7.07 43.72 22.99
N HIS A 227 5.78 43.45 23.17
CA HIS A 227 5.20 42.18 22.75
C HIS A 227 5.14 42.12 21.22
N GLY A 228 5.75 41.10 20.60
CA GLY A 228 5.68 40.86 19.15
C GLY A 228 4.25 40.59 18.69
N THR A 229 3.97 40.89 17.42
CA THR A 229 2.64 40.71 16.80
C THR A 229 2.72 39.73 15.62
N PHE A 230 1.58 39.29 15.08
CA PHE A 230 1.59 38.51 13.83
C PHE A 230 2.21 39.27 12.65
N ARG A 231 2.15 40.61 12.65
CA ARG A 231 2.82 41.43 11.62
C ARG A 231 4.33 41.33 11.70
N ASP A 232 4.88 41.12 12.89
CA ASP A 232 6.32 40.96 13.08
C ASP A 232 6.77 39.56 12.67
N VAL A 233 5.99 38.52 13.01
CA VAL A 233 6.19 37.16 12.47
C VAL A 233 6.18 37.16 10.94
N HIS A 234 5.27 37.91 10.31
CA HIS A 234 5.21 38.01 8.85
C HIS A 234 6.53 38.50 8.23
N LYS A 235 7.22 39.45 8.88
CA LYS A 235 8.55 39.93 8.44
C LYS A 235 9.63 38.85 8.59
N ARG A 236 9.45 37.89 9.50
CA ARG A 236 10.38 36.78 9.76
C ARG A 236 10.26 35.65 8.73
N LEU A 237 9.07 35.46 8.12
CA LEU A 237 8.78 34.34 7.21
C LEU A 237 9.80 34.16 6.07
N PRO A 238 10.29 35.21 5.37
CA PRO A 238 11.28 35.02 4.31
C PRO A 238 12.56 34.35 4.82
N SER A 239 13.07 34.75 5.98
CA SER A 239 14.29 34.14 6.55
C SER A 239 14.07 32.69 6.98
N ILE A 240 12.87 32.34 7.47
CA ILE A 240 12.53 30.95 7.84
C ILE A 240 12.45 30.07 6.59
N ARG A 241 11.81 30.58 5.54
CA ARG A 241 11.77 29.91 4.23
C ARG A 241 13.17 29.73 3.66
N ASP A 242 14.03 30.76 3.73
CA ASP A 242 15.38 30.70 3.18
C ASP A 242 16.30 29.73 3.94
N MET A 243 15.95 29.37 5.20
CA MET A 243 16.58 28.26 5.92
C MET A 243 16.10 26.87 5.46
N GLY A 244 15.06 26.79 4.62
CA GLY A 244 14.54 25.55 4.06
C GLY A 244 13.46 24.86 4.90
N PHE A 245 12.77 25.58 5.80
CA PHE A 245 11.67 25.01 6.58
C PHE A 245 10.34 25.01 5.81
N ASP A 246 9.57 23.93 5.99
CA ASP A 246 8.27 23.72 5.32
C ASP A 246 7.09 24.13 6.20
N VAL A 247 7.22 23.93 7.52
CA VAL A 247 6.15 24.12 8.50
C VAL A 247 6.59 25.09 9.59
N LEU A 248 5.74 26.08 9.85
CA LEU A 248 5.88 26.99 10.99
C LEU A 248 4.95 26.56 12.10
N TYR A 249 5.51 26.15 13.24
CA TYR A 249 4.76 25.79 14.44
C TYR A 249 4.76 26.97 15.42
N PHE A 250 3.56 27.38 15.84
CA PHE A 250 3.38 28.36 16.91
C PHE A 250 3.09 27.66 18.23
N THR A 251 3.72 28.17 19.30
CA THR A 251 3.14 28.01 20.63
C THR A 251 1.73 28.59 20.68
N PRO A 252 0.86 28.20 21.63
CA PRO A 252 -0.51 28.69 21.69
C PRO A 252 -0.61 30.22 21.57
N ILE A 253 -1.53 30.66 20.71
CA ILE A 253 -1.72 32.08 20.34
C ILE A 253 -2.93 32.72 21.03
N HIS A 254 -3.44 32.08 22.08
CA HIS A 254 -4.68 32.42 22.77
C HIS A 254 -4.42 33.30 24.00
N PRO A 255 -5.45 34.00 24.53
CA PRO A 255 -5.32 34.74 25.78
C PRO A 255 -4.78 33.87 26.93
N ILE A 256 -3.91 34.45 27.77
CA ILE A 256 -3.19 33.74 28.85
C ILE A 256 -3.80 34.07 30.21
N GLY A 257 -4.07 33.05 31.02
CA GLY A 257 -4.61 33.15 32.36
C GLY A 257 -3.83 34.09 33.27
N ARG A 258 -4.57 34.80 34.14
CA ARG A 258 -4.02 35.74 35.13
C ARG A 258 -3.84 35.08 36.51
N GLN A 259 -4.73 34.17 36.89
CA GLN A 259 -4.65 33.44 38.15
C GLN A 259 -3.51 32.41 38.12
N HIS A 260 -2.73 32.34 39.19
CA HIS A 260 -1.56 31.45 39.32
C HIS A 260 -0.59 31.53 38.12
N ARG A 261 -0.49 32.72 37.51
CA ARG A 261 0.42 32.97 36.39
C ARG A 261 1.86 32.75 36.86
N LYS A 262 2.61 31.98 36.09
CA LYS A 262 4.04 31.77 36.31
C LYS A 262 4.85 32.99 35.85
N GLY A 263 5.84 33.37 36.64
CA GLY A 263 6.78 34.43 36.29
C GLY A 263 7.98 33.92 35.49
N ARG A 264 8.95 34.82 35.26
CA ARG A 264 10.22 34.49 34.58
C ARG A 264 10.94 33.34 35.28
N ASN A 265 11.66 32.50 34.52
CA ASN A 265 12.38 31.33 35.04
C ASN A 265 11.48 30.35 35.84
N ASN A 266 10.21 30.23 35.45
CA ASN A 266 9.25 29.28 36.04
C ASN A 266 8.96 29.54 37.54
N THR A 267 9.06 30.80 37.99
CA THR A 267 8.64 31.19 39.35
C THR A 267 7.14 31.06 39.55
N LEU A 268 6.71 30.77 40.79
CA LEU A 268 5.29 30.68 41.15
C LEU A 268 4.61 32.05 41.25
N GLU A 269 5.38 33.10 41.44
CA GLU A 269 4.92 34.49 41.50
C GLU A 269 5.32 35.20 40.21
N ALA A 270 4.33 35.73 39.48
CA ALA A 270 4.52 36.55 38.30
C ALA A 270 4.57 38.04 38.68
N GLY A 271 5.52 38.75 38.10
CA GLY A 271 5.52 40.22 38.12
C GLY A 271 4.34 40.80 37.31
N PRO A 272 4.02 42.10 37.49
CA PRO A 272 2.88 42.74 36.83
C PRO A 272 2.94 42.69 35.30
N ASN A 273 4.15 42.65 34.74
CA ASN A 273 4.40 42.62 33.30
C ASN A 273 4.87 41.24 32.79
N ASP A 274 4.90 40.21 33.66
CA ASP A 274 5.31 38.89 33.21
C ASP A 274 4.25 38.29 32.27
N PRO A 275 4.65 37.87 31.05
CA PRO A 275 3.70 37.44 30.02
C PRO A 275 3.15 36.03 30.27
N GLY A 276 3.67 35.30 31.26
CA GLY A 276 3.23 33.95 31.60
C GLY A 276 3.60 32.89 30.56
N SER A 277 3.04 31.69 30.76
CA SER A 277 3.16 30.57 29.82
C SER A 277 2.06 30.63 28.77
N PRO A 278 2.36 30.55 27.46
CA PRO A 278 1.35 30.45 26.40
C PRO A 278 0.39 29.26 26.58
N TYR A 279 0.85 28.19 27.23
CA TYR A 279 0.04 27.00 27.49
C TYR A 279 -0.98 27.17 28.63
N ALA A 280 -0.93 28.26 29.39
CA ALA A 280 -1.95 28.60 30.38
C ALA A 280 -3.14 29.31 29.70
N ILE A 281 -3.78 28.59 28.77
CA ILE A 281 -4.82 29.12 27.88
C ILE A 281 -6.07 29.49 28.68
N GLY A 282 -6.63 30.65 28.35
CA GLY A 282 -7.93 31.10 28.84
C GLY A 282 -7.83 32.31 29.76
N SER A 283 -8.58 33.35 29.44
CA SER A 283 -8.84 34.48 30.32
C SER A 283 -10.23 35.06 30.04
N GLU A 284 -10.59 36.17 30.69
CA GLU A 284 -11.81 36.93 30.37
C GLU A 284 -11.85 37.40 28.90
N GLU A 285 -10.68 37.49 28.24
CA GLU A 285 -10.54 37.91 26.84
C GLU A 285 -10.77 36.76 25.85
N GLY A 286 -10.96 35.51 26.31
CA GLY A 286 -11.32 34.35 25.48
C GLY A 286 -10.51 33.07 25.76
N GLY A 287 -10.86 32.00 25.03
CA GLY A 287 -10.27 30.65 25.13
C GLY A 287 -9.59 30.18 23.84
N HIS A 288 -9.69 28.88 23.52
CA HIS A 288 -9.03 28.24 22.38
C HIS A 288 -9.47 28.74 20.99
N GLU A 289 -10.54 29.53 20.92
CA GLU A 289 -11.05 30.13 19.68
C GLU A 289 -10.69 31.62 19.55
N ALA A 290 -10.06 32.20 20.58
CA ALA A 290 -9.68 33.61 20.60
C ALA A 290 -8.19 33.80 20.33
N VAL A 291 -7.82 34.93 19.75
CA VAL A 291 -6.42 35.36 19.60
C VAL A 291 -6.04 36.23 20.80
N HIS A 292 -4.83 36.05 21.35
CA HIS A 292 -4.31 36.90 22.41
C HIS A 292 -4.29 38.37 21.94
N PRO A 293 -4.91 39.32 22.66
CA PRO A 293 -5.11 40.68 22.13
C PRO A 293 -3.83 41.41 21.71
N GLN A 294 -2.71 41.14 22.39
CA GLN A 294 -1.40 41.70 22.04
C GLN A 294 -0.77 41.13 20.76
N LEU A 295 -1.25 40.00 20.23
CA LEU A 295 -0.77 39.43 18.96
C LEU A 295 -1.44 40.06 17.73
N GLY A 296 -2.63 40.64 17.92
CA GLY A 296 -3.46 41.23 16.85
C GLY A 296 -4.88 40.67 16.85
N THR A 297 -5.52 40.71 15.69
CA THR A 297 -6.88 40.17 15.45
C THR A 297 -6.81 39.10 14.35
N LEU A 298 -7.86 38.27 14.26
CA LEU A 298 -8.10 37.37 13.12
C LEU A 298 -8.38 38.15 11.83
#